data_AF-A0A961WP83-F1
#
_entry.id   AF-A0A961WP83-F1
#
_cell.length_a   1.000
_cell.length_b   1.000
_cell.length_c   1.000
_cell.angle_alpha   90.00
_cell.angle_beta   90.00
_cell.angle_gamma   90.00
#
_symmetry.space_group_name_H-M   'P 1'
#
loop_
_entity.id
_entity.type
_entity.pdbx_description
1 polymer ?
#
loop_
_entity_poly.entity_id
_entity_poly.type
_entity_poly.pdbx_seq_one_letter_code
_entity_poly.pdbx_strand_id
1 'polypeptide(L)' 'FDMNYITTTHILERIHPRTLVVNDPAWVRNSPEKIFVTEFPDLMPATLITRDRAEVAA' A
#
# COMPACT_ATOMS: atom_id res chain seq x y z
N PHE A 1 7.34 -8.32 6.03
CA PHE A 1 7.52 -7.30 4.97
C PHE A 1 8.69 -7.71 4.09
N ASP A 2 8.60 -7.41 2.79
CA ASP A 2 9.70 -7.62 1.86
C ASP A 2 10.63 -6.39 1.87
N MET A 3 11.81 -6.55 2.48
CA MET A 3 12.79 -5.47 2.57
C MET A 3 13.46 -5.14 1.23
N ASN A 4 13.50 -6.10 0.29
CA ASN A 4 14.03 -5.85 -1.05
C ASN A 4 13.11 -4.90 -1.80
N TYR A 5 11.79 -5.13 -1.73
CA TYR A 5 10.80 -4.24 -2.33
C TYR A 5 10.95 -2.79 -1.85
N ILE A 6 11.01 -2.58 -0.52
CA ILE A 6 11.16 -1.23 0.06
C ILE A 6 12.47 -0.58 -0.41
N THR A 7 13.58 -1.31 -0.34
CA THR A 7 14.90 -0.78 -0.74
C THR A 7 14.91 -0.41 -2.22
N THR A 8 14.35 -1.24 -3.09
CA THR A 8 14.24 -0.96 -4.53
C THR A 8 13.42 0.31 -4.79
N THR A 9 12.32 0.53 -4.08
CA THR A 9 11.53 1.76 -4.25
C THR A 9 12.32 3.02 -3.89
N HIS A 10 13.18 2.98 -2.87
CA HIS A 10 14.07 4.11 -2.56
C HIS A 10 15.15 4.33 -3.63
N ILE A 11 15.68 3.27 -4.25
CA ILE A 11 16.63 3.39 -5.36
C ILE A 11 15.96 4.05 -6.57
N LEU A 12 14.73 3.63 -6.90
CA LEU A 12 13.96 4.22 -8.00
C LEU A 12 13.61 5.69 -7.74
N GLU A 13 13.36 6.07 -6.49
CA GLU A 13 13.13 7.47 -6.12
C GLU A 13 14.36 8.35 -6.35
N ARG A 14 15.58 7.82 -6.19
CA ARG A 14 16.84 8.56 -6.44
C ARG A 14 17.06 8.91 -7.92
N ILE A 15 16.52 8.12 -8.84
CA ILE A 15 16.65 8.37 -10.28
C ILE A 15 15.53 9.25 -10.84
N HIS A 16 14.43 9.40 -10.10
CA HIS A 16 13.33 10.31 -10.43
C HIS A 16 13.72 11.77 -10.10
N PRO A 17 13.36 12.78 -10.93
CA PRO A 17 12.63 12.68 -12.20
C PRO A 17 13.53 12.59 -13.44
N ARG A 18 14.86 12.43 -13.29
CA ARG A 18 15.77 12.30 -14.45
C ARG A 18 15.34 11.15 -15.37
N THR A 19 14.93 10.04 -14.77
CA THR A 19 14.20 8.96 -15.44
C THR A 19 12.77 8.95 -14.91
N LEU A 20 11.79 8.94 -15.80
CA LEU A 20 10.39 8.74 -15.42
C LEU A 20 10.22 7.32 -14.85
N VAL A 21 9.68 7.24 -13.64
CA VAL A 21 9.33 5.99 -12.99
C VAL A 21 7.82 6.00 -12.79
N VAL A 22 7.14 4.97 -13.28
CA VAL A 22 5.68 4.84 -13.14
C VAL A 22 5.38 3.51 -12.45
N ASN A 23 4.69 3.51 -11.32
CA ASN A 23 4.21 4.66 -10.53
C ASN A 23 5.33 5.33 -9.72
N ASP A 24 5.03 6.48 -9.11
CA ASP A 24 5.94 7.15 -8.17
C ASP A 24 6.36 6.16 -7.06
N PRO A 25 7.68 5.91 -6.88
CA PRO A 25 8.16 4.94 -5.91
C PRO A 25 7.76 5.24 -4.46
N ALA A 26 7.52 6.50 -4.11
CA ALA A 26 7.02 6.90 -2.80
C ALA A 26 5.58 6.43 -2.58
N TRP A 27 4.71 6.57 -3.58
CA TRP A 27 3.33 6.10 -3.50
C TRP A 27 3.24 4.58 -3.52
N VAL A 28 4.10 3.91 -4.28
CA VAL A 28 4.17 2.44 -4.36
C VAL A 28 4.39 1.79 -2.99
N ARG A 29 5.31 2.33 -2.17
CA ARG A 29 5.59 1.77 -0.83
C ARG A 29 4.61 2.23 0.27
N ASN A 30 3.97 3.39 0.09
CA ASN A 30 3.14 4.02 1.13
C ASN A 30 1.63 3.91 0.88
N SER A 31 1.19 3.35 -0.26
CA SER A 31 -0.23 3.18 -0.60
C SER A 31 -0.58 1.67 -0.66
N PRO A 32 -0.59 0.97 0.49
CA PRO A 32 -0.94 -0.46 0.54
C PRO A 32 -2.37 -0.68 0.03
N GLU A 33 -2.53 -1.40 -1.07
CA GLU A 33 -3.78 -1.52 -1.85
C GLU A 33 -5.04 -1.74 -0.99
N LYS A 34 -4.98 -2.64 0.00
CA LYS A 34 -6.14 -3.00 0.82
C LYS A 34 -6.39 -2.07 2.01
N ILE A 35 -5.36 -1.38 2.49
CA ILE A 35 -5.49 -0.48 3.63
C ILE A 35 -5.75 0.95 3.16
N PHE A 36 -5.13 1.39 2.07
CA PHE A 36 -5.28 2.75 1.56
C PHE A 36 -6.74 3.11 1.24
N VAL A 37 -7.53 2.13 0.80
CA VAL A 37 -8.96 2.34 0.52
C VAL A 37 -9.79 2.66 1.76
N THR A 38 -9.33 2.33 2.98
CA THR A 38 -10.10 2.60 4.21
C THR A 38 -10.25 4.09 4.50
N GLU A 39 -9.48 4.95 3.85
CA GLU A 39 -9.65 6.42 3.87
C GLU A 39 -10.90 6.88 3.09
N PHE A 40 -11.55 5.98 2.35
CA PHE A 40 -12.74 6.25 1.52
C PHE A 40 -13.91 5.32 1.88
N PRO A 41 -14.38 5.32 3.15
CA PRO A 41 -15.38 4.37 3.62
C PRO A 41 -16.72 4.47 2.87
N ASP A 42 -17.08 5.66 2.40
CA ASP A 42 -18.33 5.89 1.66
C ASP A 42 -18.37 5.20 0.28
N LEU A 43 -17.21 4.80 -0.23
CA LEU A 43 -17.05 4.11 -1.51
C LEU A 43 -16.78 2.61 -1.34
N MET A 44 -16.76 2.11 -0.10
CA MET A 44 -16.44 0.72 0.22
C MET A 44 -17.65 -0.04 0.79
N PRO A 45 -17.72 -1.36 0.59
CA PRO A 45 -18.58 -2.19 1.41
C PRO A 45 -18.10 -2.18 2.86
N ALA A 46 -18.99 -2.54 3.79
CA ALA A 46 -18.62 -2.79 5.18
C ALA A 46 -17.45 -3.80 5.22
N THR A 47 -16.32 -3.37 5.77
CA THR A 47 -15.05 -4.11 5.72
C THR A 47 -14.51 -4.30 7.12
N LEU A 48 -14.22 -5.53 7.50
CA LEU A 48 -13.59 -5.90 8.78
C LEU A 48 -12.10 -6.22 8.54
N ILE A 49 -11.22 -5.50 9.24
CA ILE A 49 -9.78 -5.81 9.28
C ILE A 49 -9.46 -6.31 10.68
N THR A 50 -9.26 -7.63 10.81
CA THR A 50 -8.98 -8.24 12.10
C THR A 50 -8.02 -9.41 11.98
N ARG A 51 -7.37 -9.73 13.09
CA ARG A 51 -6.62 -10.99 13.29
C ARG A 51 -7.36 -11.98 14.18
N ASP A 52 -8.50 -11.57 14.76
CA ASP A 52 -9.33 -12.41 15.61
C ASP A 52 -10.17 -13.35 14.75
N ARG A 53 -10.02 -14.65 14.98
CA ARG A 53 -10.77 -15.67 14.25
C ARG A 53 -12.25 -15.69 14.64
N ALA A 54 -12.59 -15.28 15.87
CA ALA A 54 -13.97 -15.24 16.32
C ALA A 54 -14.77 -14.18 15.56
N GLU A 55 -14.19 -12.99 15.34
CA GLU A 55 -14.82 -11.91 14.57
C GLU A 55 -15.00 -12.26 13.08
N VAL A 56 -14.08 -13.06 12.51
CA VAL A 56 -14.20 -13.55 11.12
C VAL A 56 -15.32 -14.59 10.97
N ALA A 57 -15.61 -15.35 12.03
CA ALA A 57 -16.60 -16.43 12.01
C ALA A 57 -18.02 -15.99 12.45
N ALA A 58 -18.16 -14.77 12.97
CA ALA A 58 -19.43 -14.18 13.40
C ALA A 58 -20.30 -13.76 12.20
#